data_AF-A0A9X9WK67-F1
#
_entry.id   AF-A0A9X9WK67-F1
#
_cell.length_a   1.000
_cell.length_b   1.000
_cell.length_c   1.000
_cell.angle_alpha   90.00
_cell.angle_beta   90.00
_cell.angle_gamma   90.00
#
_symmetry.space_group_name_H-M   'P 1'
#
loop_
_entity.id
_entity.type
_entity.pdbx_description
1 polymer ?
#
loop_
_entity_poly.entity_id
_entity_poly.type
_entity_poly.pdbx_seq_one_letter_code
_entity_poly.pdbx_strand_id
1 'polypeptide(L)'
;MRFALAAAAVAALLAPVAAHADYYVYCANNRIEVDGRSPDQMRIARGSGVCQMGPKFGFLSDAQSFAQRNFGGAGRSCSCR
;
A
#
# COMPACT_ATOMS: atom_id res chain seq x y z
N MET A 1 44.59 -41.83 2.12
CA MET A 1 43.14 -42.02 1.90
C MET A 1 42.46 -40.71 2.24
N ARG A 2 41.70 -40.19 1.27
CA ARG A 2 41.04 -38.89 1.29
C ARG A 2 39.76 -38.99 2.13
N PHE A 3 39.66 -38.24 3.22
CA PHE A 3 38.35 -37.91 3.79
C PHE A 3 38.33 -36.42 4.09
N ALA A 4 38.20 -35.67 2.99
CA ALA A 4 37.90 -34.25 3.00
C ALA A 4 36.42 -34.06 3.33
N LEU A 5 36.17 -33.14 4.28
CA LEU A 5 35.14 -32.11 4.22
C LEU A 5 33.71 -32.57 3.85
N ALA A 6 32.87 -32.77 4.86
CA ALA A 6 31.42 -32.75 4.70
C ALA A 6 30.76 -31.96 5.84
N ALA A 7 30.96 -30.64 5.85
CA ALA A 7 30.22 -29.71 6.69
C ALA A 7 29.80 -28.52 5.83
N ALA A 8 28.87 -28.73 4.90
CA ALA A 8 28.31 -27.67 4.06
C ALA A 8 26.87 -28.00 3.65
N ALA A 9 25.94 -27.84 4.58
CA ALA A 9 24.49 -27.73 4.36
C ALA A 9 23.94 -27.34 5.74
N VAL A 10 23.33 -26.19 6.02
CA VAL A 10 22.18 -25.58 5.38
C VAL A 10 22.18 -24.10 5.82
N ALA A 11 22.42 -23.16 4.91
CA ALA A 11 22.26 -21.72 5.18
C ALA A 11 21.55 -21.02 4.01
N ALA A 12 20.64 -21.73 3.36
CA ALA A 12 19.88 -21.20 2.24
C ALA A 12 18.48 -20.79 2.72
N LEU A 13 18.14 -19.52 2.45
CA LEU A 13 16.78 -18.98 2.24
C LEU A 13 16.06 -18.38 3.47
N LEU A 14 16.64 -17.33 4.04
CA LEU A 14 15.85 -16.20 4.56
C LEU A 14 16.00 -15.03 3.59
N ALA A 15 15.46 -15.18 2.37
CA ALA A 15 15.32 -14.03 1.47
C ALA A 15 14.17 -13.17 1.99
N PRO A 16 14.35 -11.84 2.16
CA PRO A 16 13.25 -10.97 2.53
C PRO A 16 12.23 -11.00 1.41
N VAL A 17 11.04 -11.53 1.70
CA VAL A 17 9.90 -11.41 0.79
C VAL A 17 9.53 -9.94 0.80
N ALA A 18 9.72 -9.25 -0.32
CA ALA A 18 9.24 -7.89 -0.47
C ALA A 18 7.71 -7.92 -0.29
N ALA A 19 7.23 -7.47 0.86
CA ALA A 19 5.82 -7.32 1.11
C ALA A 19 5.32 -6.25 0.13
N HIS A 20 4.60 -6.67 -0.91
CA HIS A 20 3.91 -5.76 -1.81
C HIS A 20 2.83 -5.03 -1.01
N ALA A 21 3.12 -3.80 -0.62
CA ALA A 21 2.17 -2.92 0.03
C ALA A 21 1.35 -2.23 -1.07
N ASP A 22 0.06 -2.48 -1.09
CA ASP A 22 -0.87 -1.75 -1.94
C ASP A 22 -1.24 -0.42 -1.26
N TYR A 23 -1.36 0.64 -2.05
CA TYR A 23 -1.79 1.97 -1.61
C TYR A 23 -2.88 2.50 -2.52
N TYR A 24 -3.79 3.25 -1.93
CA TYR A 24 -4.97 3.79 -2.59
C TYR A 24 -5.19 5.23 -2.14
N VAL A 25 -5.85 6.01 -2.99
CA VAL A 25 -6.31 7.35 -2.65
C VAL A 25 -7.81 7.29 -2.42
N TYR A 26 -8.28 7.77 -1.28
CA TYR A 26 -9.66 7.76 -0.87
C TYR A 26 -10.16 9.18 -0.61
N CYS A 27 -11.45 9.42 -0.84
CA CYS A 27 -12.16 10.47 -0.15
C CYS A 27 -12.82 9.87 1.08
N ALA A 28 -12.39 10.28 2.27
CA ALA A 28 -12.97 9.85 3.54
C ALA A 28 -13.23 11.06 4.42
N ASN A 29 -14.41 11.14 5.03
CA ASN A 29 -14.82 12.30 5.84
C ASN A 29 -14.62 13.64 5.11
N ASN A 30 -14.94 13.65 3.81
CA ASN A 30 -14.78 14.79 2.89
C ASN A 30 -13.34 15.29 2.77
N ARG A 31 -12.34 14.45 3.08
CA ARG A 31 -10.92 14.75 2.92
C ARG A 31 -10.18 13.64 2.17
N ILE A 32 -9.18 14.05 1.40
CA ILE A 32 -8.30 13.11 0.69
C ILE A 32 -7.44 12.37 1.71
N GLU A 33 -7.54 11.05 1.75
CA GLU A 33 -6.69 10.16 2.54
C GLU A 33 -5.91 9.24 1.59
N VAL A 34 -4.63 9.01 1.88
CA VAL A 34 -3.83 7.99 1.18
C VAL A 34 -3.59 6.86 2.18
N ASP A 35 -4.03 5.66 1.85
CA ASP A 35 -4.06 4.54 2.79
C ASP A 35 -3.73 3.22 2.11
N GLY A 36 -3.11 2.31 2.85
CA GLY A 36 -2.76 0.97 2.36
C GLY A 36 -3.85 -0.08 2.51
N ARG A 37 -4.92 0.24 3.24
CA ARG A 37 -6.09 -0.62 3.40
C ARG A 37 -6.82 -0.78 2.07
N SER A 38 -7.32 -1.98 1.81
CA SER A 38 -8.17 -2.24 0.65
C SER A 38 -9.50 -1.47 0.76
N PRO A 39 -10.24 -1.28 -0.36
CA PRO A 39 -11.51 -0.57 -0.33
C PRO A 39 -12.52 -1.16 0.67
N ASP A 40 -12.53 -2.48 0.82
CA ASP A 40 -13.41 -3.16 1.79
C ASP A 40 -13.01 -2.88 3.23
N GLN A 41 -11.71 -2.90 3.53
CA GLN A 41 -11.20 -2.53 4.85
C GLN A 41 -11.48 -1.06 5.18
N MET A 42 -11.35 -0.17 4.21
CA MET A 42 -11.69 1.24 4.40
C MET A 42 -13.18 1.43 4.64
N ARG A 43 -14.05 0.71 3.93
CA ARG A 43 -15.50 0.73 4.17
C ARG A 43 -15.86 0.24 5.57
N ILE A 44 -15.19 -0.79 6.08
CA ILE A 44 -15.38 -1.27 7.45
C ILE A 44 -14.89 -0.21 8.47
N ALA A 45 -13.73 0.38 8.23
CA ALA A 45 -13.10 1.30 9.18
C ALA A 45 -13.74 2.70 9.23
N ARG A 46 -14.36 3.15 8.14
CA ARG A 46 -14.88 4.52 7.98
C ARG A 46 -16.38 4.56 7.66
N GLY A 47 -17.00 3.44 7.34
CA GLY A 47 -18.40 3.34 6.93
C GLY A 47 -18.62 3.58 5.43
N SER A 48 -19.87 3.85 5.06
CA SER A 48 -20.32 4.00 3.66
C SER A 48 -19.89 5.32 2.99
N GLY A 49 -19.36 6.28 3.75
CA GLY A 49 -18.95 7.61 3.26
C GLY A 49 -17.55 7.66 2.63
N VAL A 50 -17.01 6.53 2.19
CA VAL A 50 -15.67 6.44 1.58
C VAL A 50 -15.72 5.93 0.16
N CYS A 51 -15.02 6.61 -0.74
CA CYS A 51 -14.84 6.20 -2.13
C CYS A 51 -13.37 6.25 -2.52
N GLN A 52 -12.95 5.30 -3.35
CA GLN A 52 -11.64 5.28 -3.96
C GLN A 52 -11.60 6.28 -5.12
N MET A 53 -10.56 7.11 -5.17
CA MET A 53 -10.40 8.21 -6.12
C MET A 53 -9.28 7.96 -7.14
N GLY A 54 -8.96 6.71 -7.48
CA GLY A 54 -7.88 6.40 -8.42
C GLY A 54 -7.54 4.93 -8.49
N PRO A 55 -6.47 4.55 -9.20
CA PRO A 55 -6.03 3.17 -9.27
C PRO A 55 -5.35 2.71 -7.97
N LYS A 56 -4.97 1.43 -7.94
CA LYS A 56 -4.09 0.85 -6.92
C LYS A 56 -2.63 1.19 -7.24
N PHE A 57 -1.86 1.53 -6.23
CA PHE A 57 -0.43 1.85 -6.32
C PHE A 57 0.40 0.86 -5.52
N GLY A 58 1.60 0.51 -5.99
CA GLY A 58 2.55 -0.34 -5.25
C GLY A 58 3.44 0.42 -4.28
N PHE A 59 3.42 1.77 -4.33
CA PHE A 59 4.26 2.63 -3.51
C PHE A 59 3.46 3.82 -2.98
N LEU A 60 3.73 4.18 -1.72
CA LEU A 60 3.09 5.32 -1.06
C LEU A 60 3.37 6.64 -1.79
N SER A 61 4.60 6.83 -2.27
CA SER A 61 5.03 8.04 -2.99
C SER A 61 4.22 8.28 -4.25
N ASP A 62 3.86 7.21 -4.95
CA ASP A 62 3.10 7.29 -6.20
C ASP A 62 1.65 7.68 -5.92
N ALA A 63 1.04 7.06 -4.91
CA ALA A 63 -0.31 7.42 -4.47
C ALA A 63 -0.38 8.86 -3.96
N GLN A 64 0.62 9.32 -3.20
CA GLN A 64 0.72 10.71 -2.73
C GLN A 64 0.92 11.69 -3.89
N SER A 65 1.80 11.37 -4.84
CA SER A 65 2.02 12.20 -6.03
C SER A 65 0.77 12.30 -6.89
N PHE A 66 0.04 11.19 -7.05
CA PHE A 66 -1.24 11.16 -7.74
C PHE A 66 -2.28 12.01 -7.00
N ALA A 67 -2.41 11.87 -5.68
CA ALA A 67 -3.31 12.70 -4.87
C ALA A 67 -2.97 14.20 -4.98
N GLN A 68 -1.68 14.54 -4.96
CA GLN A 68 -1.20 15.91 -5.10
C GLN A 68 -1.59 16.51 -6.46
N ARG A 69 -1.34 15.77 -7.55
CA ARG A 69 -1.57 16.24 -8.91
C ARG A 69 -3.05 16.34 -9.29
N ASN A 70 -3.88 15.43 -8.78
CA ASN A 70 -5.28 15.34 -9.21
C ASN A 70 -6.26 16.01 -8.25
N PHE A 71 -5.95 16.03 -6.94
CA PHE A 71 -6.88 16.50 -5.90
C PHE A 71 -6.28 17.56 -4.96
N GLY A 72 -5.05 18.00 -5.24
CA GLY A 72 -4.33 19.01 -4.45
C GLY A 72 -3.66 18.46 -3.18
N GLY A 73 -3.64 17.14 -2.99
CA GLY A 73 -2.90 16.46 -1.92
C GLY A 73 -3.76 15.88 -0.80
N ALA A 74 -3.12 15.15 0.10
CA ALA A 74 -3.77 14.62 1.31
C ALA A 74 -4.31 15.75 2.19
N GLY A 75 -5.48 15.53 2.80
CA GLY A 75 -6.16 16.49 3.66
C GLY A 75 -7.00 17.56 2.95
N ARG A 76 -6.88 17.67 1.62
CA ARG A 76 -7.74 18.55 0.80
C ARG A 76 -9.19 18.06 0.83
N SER A 77 -10.11 19.01 0.68
CA SER A 77 -11.54 18.71 0.60
C SER A 77 -11.87 17.90 -0.65
N CYS A 78 -12.68 16.87 -0.49
CA CYS A 78 -13.19 16.05 -1.59
C CYS A 78 -14.64 15.65 -1.32
N SER A 79 -15.29 15.10 -2.34
CA SER A 79 -16.60 14.49 -2.24
C SER A 79 -16.63 13.22 -3.08
N CYS A 80 -17.29 12.18 -2.58
CA CYS A 80 -17.65 11.04 -3.41
C CYS A 80 -18.69 11.49 -4.43
N ARG A 81 -18.33 11.42 -5.72
CA ARG A 81 -19.20 11.68 -6.85
C ARG A 81 -19.51 10.37 -7.55
#